data_AF-A0A1I4U1E2-F1
#
_entry.id   AF-A0A1I4U1E2-F1
#
_cell.length_a   1.000
_cell.length_b   1.000
_cell.length_c   1.000
_cell.angle_alpha   90.00
_cell.angle_beta   90.00
_cell.angle_gamma   90.00
#
_symmetry.space_group_name_H-M   'P 1'
#
loop_
_entity.id
_entity.type
_entity.pdbx_description
1 polymer ?
#
loop_
_entity_poly.entity_id
_entity_poly.type
_entity_poly.pdbx_seq_one_letter_code
_entity_poly.pdbx_strand_id
1 'polypeptide(L)' 'MQRPGGRWSAAQTWAALEHPALILAWDTDPLHPVSTAERLHELLPNSALHVSKTAEDVKSWTNRVIQFFSG' A
#
# COMPACT_ATOMS: atom_id res chain seq x y z
N MET A 1 -6.96 -18.45 -10.56
CA MET A 1 -7.93 -19.51 -10.20
C MET A 1 -7.36 -20.33 -9.05
N GLN A 2 -7.94 -20.26 -7.86
CA GLN A 2 -7.62 -21.18 -6.75
C GLN A 2 -8.90 -21.81 -6.18
N ARG A 3 -8.79 -23.08 -5.81
CA ARG A 3 -9.86 -24.10 -5.76
C ARG A 3 -10.80 -24.00 -4.56
N PRO A 4 -12.01 -24.60 -4.63
CA PRO A 4 -12.89 -24.75 -3.48
C PRO A 4 -12.21 -25.60 -2.38
N GLY A 5 -12.16 -25.08 -1.15
CA GLY A 5 -11.81 -25.84 0.06
C GLY A 5 -10.41 -25.63 0.68
N GLY A 6 -9.54 -24.78 0.12
CA GLY A 6 -8.21 -24.49 0.67
C GLY A 6 -8.02 -23.00 0.98
N ARG A 7 -7.53 -22.67 2.18
CA ARG A 7 -7.22 -21.29 2.58
C ARG A 7 -6.04 -20.78 1.76
N TRP A 8 -6.17 -19.61 1.15
CA TRP A 8 -5.08 -18.96 0.43
C TRP A 8 -3.92 -18.67 1.38
N SER A 9 -2.69 -18.74 0.86
CA SER A 9 -1.55 -18.16 1.58
C SER A 9 -1.72 -16.64 1.71
N ALA A 10 -0.98 -16.01 2.63
CA ALA A 10 -1.00 -14.55 2.77
C ALA A 10 -0.66 -13.86 1.45
N ALA A 11 0.40 -14.30 0.75
CA ALA A 11 0.79 -13.73 -0.54
C ALA A 11 -0.30 -13.89 -1.62
N GLN A 12 -0.96 -15.05 -1.68
CA GLN A 12 -2.08 -15.27 -2.61
C GLN A 12 -3.28 -14.39 -2.27
N THR A 13 -3.51 -14.12 -0.99
CA THR A 13 -4.57 -13.21 -0.54
C THR A 13 -4.31 -11.78 -1.00
N TRP A 14 -3.09 -11.28 -0.85
CA TRP A 14 -2.73 -9.93 -1.30
C TRP A 14 -2.78 -9.81 -2.83
N ALA A 15 -2.25 -10.80 -3.55
CA ALA A 15 -2.23 -10.81 -5.01
C ALA A 15 -3.65 -10.85 -5.64
N ALA A 16 -4.65 -11.32 -4.90
CA ALA A 16 -6.04 -11.35 -5.34
C ALA A 16 -6.80 -10.03 -5.10
N LEU A 17 -6.21 -9.05 -4.42
CA LEU A 17 -6.82 -7.74 -4.22
C LEU A 17 -6.55 -6.87 -5.46
N GLU A 18 -7.52 -6.86 -6.38
CA GLU A 18 -7.43 -6.11 -7.63
C GLU A 18 -7.80 -4.62 -7.48
N HIS A 19 -8.35 -4.20 -6.34
CA HIS A 19 -8.69 -2.79 -6.12
C HIS A 19 -7.42 -1.94 -6.12
N PRO A 20 -7.45 -0.75 -6.75
CA PRO A 20 -6.37 0.23 -6.57
C PRO A 20 -6.14 0.49 -5.09
N ALA A 21 -4.87 0.60 -4.68
CA ALA A 21 -4.51 0.93 -3.30
C ALA A 21 -3.44 2.03 -3.25
N LEU A 22 -3.65 3.04 -2.41
CA LEU A 22 -2.63 4.03 -2.10
C LEU A 22 -1.96 3.68 -0.77
N ILE A 23 -0.64 3.48 -0.80
CA ILE A 23 0.20 3.20 0.37
C ILE A 23 0.97 4.48 0.71
N LEU A 24 0.81 4.97 1.93
CA LEU A 24 1.49 6.15 2.45
C LEU A 24 2.40 5.73 3.61
N ALA A 25 3.69 6.02 3.52
CA ALA A 25 4.68 5.69 4.54
C ALA A 25 5.49 6.92 4.95
N TRP A 26 6.05 6.92 6.16
CA TRP A 26 6.98 7.94 6.63
C TRP A 26 8.30 7.26 7.04
N ASP A 27 9.41 7.72 6.46
CA ASP A 27 10.74 7.11 6.63
C ASP A 27 11.29 7.08 8.05
N THR A 28 10.84 7.98 8.92
CA THR A 28 11.24 8.03 10.34
C THR A 28 10.21 7.45 11.30
N ASP A 29 9.17 6.74 10.82
CA ASP A 29 8.22 6.05 11.70
C ASP A 29 8.83 4.74 12.25
N PRO A 30 9.16 4.65 13.55
CA PRO A 30 9.74 3.43 14.13
C PRO A 30 8.72 2.29 14.29
N LEU A 31 7.42 2.59 14.30
CA LEU A 31 6.36 1.59 14.42
C LEU A 31 6.02 0.97 13.06
N HIS A 32 6.27 1.69 11.96
CA HIS A 32 5.99 1.25 10.60
C HIS A 32 7.19 1.47 9.67
N PRO A 33 8.19 0.56 9.68
CA PRO A 33 9.34 0.65 8.80
C PRO A 33 8.93 0.69 7.32
N VAL A 34 9.63 1.50 6.51
CA VAL A 34 9.39 1.65 5.06
C VAL A 34 9.39 0.31 4.33
N SER A 35 10.24 -0.64 4.75
CA SER A 35 10.29 -1.99 4.18
C SER A 35 8.95 -2.74 4.25
N THR A 36 8.09 -2.42 5.22
CA THR A 36 6.74 -2.98 5.30
C THR A 36 5.85 -2.44 4.17
N ALA A 37 5.94 -1.14 3.89
CA ALA A 37 5.20 -0.49 2.81
C ALA A 37 5.70 -0.94 1.42
N GLU A 38 7.01 -1.07 1.25
CA GLU A 38 7.64 -1.63 0.04
C GLU A 38 7.16 -3.06 -0.19
N ARG A 39 7.21 -3.91 0.84
CA ARG A 39 6.76 -5.30 0.72
C ARG A 39 5.28 -5.40 0.38
N LEU A 40 4.45 -4.52 0.93
CA LEU A 40 3.03 -4.46 0.58
C LEU A 40 2.81 -4.03 -0.88
N HIS A 41 3.58 -3.05 -1.36
CA HIS A 41 3.53 -2.60 -2.75
C HIS A 41 3.90 -3.70 -3.75
N GLU A 42 4.91 -4.52 -3.43
CA GLU A 42 5.28 -5.70 -4.22
C GLU A 42 4.17 -6.76 -4.31
N LEU A 43 3.32 -6.86 -3.29
CA LEU A 43 2.29 -7.89 -3.18
C LEU A 43 0.94 -7.45 -3.77
N LEU A 44 0.66 -6.15 -3.82
CA LEU A 44 -0.60 -5.59 -4.29
C LEU A 44 -0.47 -5.16 -5.76
N PRO A 45 -1.19 -5.81 -6.71
CA PRO A 45 -0.97 -5.64 -8.15
C PRO A 45 -1.24 -4.21 -8.66
N ASN A 46 -2.18 -3.50 -8.04
CA ASN A 46 -2.63 -2.16 -8.47
C ASN A 46 -2.35 -1.09 -7.42
N SER A 47 -1.24 -1.21 -6.70
CA SER A 47 -0.88 -0.25 -5.65
C SER A 47 0.02 0.88 -6.14
N ALA A 48 -0.09 2.04 -5.49
CA ALA A 48 0.85 3.14 -5.59
C ALA A 48 1.49 3.38 -4.21
N LEU A 49 2.80 3.63 -4.17
CA LEU A 49 3.53 3.88 -2.93
C LEU A 49 4.08 5.31 -2.91
N HIS A 50 3.86 6.02 -1.80
CA HIS A 50 4.50 7.29 -1.51
C HIS A 50 5.20 7.24 -0.14
N VAL A 51 6.50 7.55 -0.12
CA VAL A 51 7.32 7.59 1.10
C VAL A 51 7.67 9.03 1.43
N SER A 52 7.15 9.51 2.55
CA SER A 52 7.42 10.84 3.08
C SER A 52 8.70 10.90 3.90
N LYS A 53 9.43 12.01 3.72
CA LYS A 53 10.71 12.29 4.39
C LYS A 53 10.68 13.55 5.26
N THR A 54 9.60 14.33 5.16
CA THR A 54 9.43 15.59 5.89
C THR A 54 7.99 15.73 6.37
N ALA A 55 7.80 16.50 7.45
CA ALA A 55 6.46 16.82 7.94
C ALA A 55 5.61 17.58 6.90
N GLU A 56 6.24 18.38 6.03
CA GLU A 56 5.55 19.05 4.93
C GLU A 56 5.01 18.05 3.90
N ASP A 57 5.79 17.02 3.57
CA ASP A 57 5.33 15.98 2.67
C ASP A 57 4.24 15.11 3.31
N VAL A 58 4.29 14.87 4.62
CA VAL A 58 3.17 14.24 5.34
C VAL A 58 1.89 15.08 5.25
N LYS A 59 1.99 16.42 5.35
CA LYS A 59 0.82 17.31 5.17
C LYS A 59 0.20 17.19 3.77
N SER A 60 0.97 16.78 2.76
CA SER A 60 0.46 16.55 1.39
C SER A 60 -0.44 15.32 1.27
N TRP A 61 -0.47 14.42 2.25
CA TRP A 61 -1.21 13.15 2.19
C TRP A 61 -2.70 13.34 1.89
N THR A 62 -3.34 14.36 2.47
CA THR A 62 -4.76 14.64 2.18
C THR A 62 -4.97 14.90 0.68
N ASN A 63 -4.11 15.70 0.05
CA ASN A 63 -4.21 15.97 -1.39
C ASN A 63 -3.94 14.71 -2.21
N ARG A 64 -2.98 13.86 -1.80
CA ARG A 64 -2.71 12.59 -2.49
C ARG A 64 -3.91 11.65 -2.44
N VAL A 65 -4.58 11.56 -1.30
CA VAL A 65 -5.82 10.79 -1.16
C VAL A 65 -6.92 11.34 -2.07
N ILE A 66 -7.11 12.67 -2.11
CA ILE A 66 -8.09 13.31 -3.01
C ILE A 66 -7.78 12.96 -4.47
N GLN A 67 -6.52 13.11 -4.91
CA GLN A 67 -6.10 12.79 -6.27
C GLN A 67 -6.32 11.32 -6.62
N PHE A 68 -6.05 10.42 -5.68
CA PHE A 68 -6.26 8.99 -5.86
C PHE A 68 -7.73 8.62 -6.09
N PHE A 69 -8.67 9.32 -5.44
CA PHE A 69 -10.11 9.12 -5.64
C PHE A 69 -10.71 9.92 -6.80
N SER A 70 -9.95 10.84 -7.40
CA SER A 70 -10.41 11.65 -8.53
C SER A 70 -10.16 11.01 -9.89
N GLY A 71 -9.63 9.78 -9.90
CA GLY A 71 -9.46 8.94 -11.09
C GLY A 71 -10.75 8.34 -11.62
#